data_AF-A0A2V8MIQ8-F1
#
_entry.id   AF-A0A2V8MIQ8-F1
#
_cell.length_a   1.000
_cell.length_b   1.000
_cell.length_c   1.000
_cell.angle_alpha   90.00
_cell.angle_beta   90.00
_cell.angle_gamma   90.00
#
_symmetry.space_group_name_H-M   'P 1'
#
loop_
_entity.id
_entity.type
_entity.pdbx_description
1 polymer ?
#
loop_
_entity_poly.entity_id
_entity_poly.type
_entity_poly.pdbx_seq_one_letter_code
_entity_poly.pdbx_strand_id
1 'polypeptide(L)' 'IYSMATSIPEDAPRGMEFLYSLNRLNVAISRARCASILVANPSLFRPECRTPGQMRLANAFCRFLELAQAL' A
#
# COMPACT_ATOMS: atom_id res chain seq x y z
N ILE A 1 11.20 2.00 7.72
CA ILE A 1 9.77 2.04 8.11
C ILE A 1 9.05 2.94 7.13
N TYR A 2 7.96 2.48 6.54
CA TYR A 2 7.11 3.24 5.63
C TYR A 2 5.72 3.35 6.28
N SER A 3 5.29 4.57 6.61
CA SER A 3 3.95 4.84 7.15
C SER A 3 3.03 5.34 6.05
N MET A 4 1.81 4.80 6.00
CA MET A 4 0.78 5.25 5.06
C MET A 4 0.21 6.62 5.40
N ALA A 5 0.34 7.06 6.66
CA ALA A 5 -0.12 8.36 7.16
C ALA A 5 -1.60 8.70 6.85
N THR A 6 -2.40 7.69 6.53
CA THR A 6 -3.86 7.77 6.37
C THR A 6 -4.48 6.48 6.89
N SER A 7 -5.74 6.52 7.29
CA SER A 7 -6.47 5.35 7.80
C SER A 7 -7.44 4.76 6.78
N ILE A 8 -7.96 5.58 5.88
CA ILE A 8 -8.88 5.18 4.81
C ILE A 8 -8.42 5.77 3.46
N PRO A 9 -8.69 5.10 2.32
CA PRO A 9 -8.26 5.60 1.00
C PRO A 9 -8.86 6.96 0.63
N GLU A 10 -10.08 7.22 1.08
CA GLU A 10 -10.87 8.42 0.76
C GLU A 10 -10.25 9.70 1.35
N ASP A 11 -9.51 9.58 2.45
CA ASP A 11 -8.80 10.69 3.09
C ASP A 11 -7.50 11.06 2.37
N ALA A 12 -7.07 10.28 1.37
CA ALA A 12 -5.84 10.58 0.65
C ALA A 12 -6.05 11.82 -0.24
N PRO A 13 -5.29 12.92 -0.03
CA PRO A 13 -5.54 14.21 -0.68
C PRO A 13 -5.36 14.18 -2.21
N ARG A 14 -4.72 13.13 -2.74
CA ARG A 14 -4.49 12.91 -4.17
C ARG A 14 -5.06 11.58 -4.65
N GLY A 15 -6.00 11.02 -3.89
CA GLY A 15 -6.72 9.80 -4.21
C GLY A 15 -5.85 8.54 -4.29
N MET A 16 -6.45 7.50 -4.87
CA MET A 16 -5.94 6.14 -4.88
C MET A 16 -4.62 5.97 -5.64
N GLU A 17 -4.45 6.66 -6.77
CA GLU A 17 -3.23 6.58 -7.60
C GLU A 17 -1.98 7.05 -6.85
N PHE A 18 -2.14 8.10 -6.03
CA PHE A 18 -1.08 8.60 -5.19
C PHE A 18 -0.80 7.68 -4.01
N LEU A 19 -1.86 7.25 -3.32
CA LEU A 19 -1.76 6.42 -2.12
C LEU A 19 -1.13 5.06 -2.43
N TYR A 20 -1.57 4.43 -3.51
CA TYR A 20 -1.17 3.08 -3.93
C TYR A 20 -0.18 3.06 -5.11
N SER A 21 0.57 4.14 -5.31
CA SER A 21 1.55 4.21 -6.39
C SER A 21 2.62 3.12 -6.25
N LEU A 22 2.71 2.24 -7.25
CA LEU A 22 3.75 1.21 -7.32
C LEU A 22 5.16 1.79 -7.27
N ASN A 23 5.38 2.92 -7.94
CA ASN A 23 6.69 3.59 -7.95
C ASN A 23 7.09 4.05 -6.54
N ARG A 24 6.14 4.56 -5.75
CA ARG A 24 6.40 5.00 -4.37
C ARG A 24 6.66 3.81 -3.45
N LEU A 25 5.85 2.76 -3.58
CA LEU A 25 6.01 1.52 -2.83
C LEU A 25 7.40 0.91 -3.09
N ASN A 26 7.78 0.76 -4.36
CA ASN A 26 9.05 0.19 -4.78
C ASN A 26 10.23 0.96 -4.19
N VAL A 27 10.23 2.30 -4.30
CA VAL A 27 11.27 3.15 -3.73
C VAL A 27 11.31 3.08 -2.20
N ALA A 28 10.16 3.00 -1.53
CA ALA A 28 10.11 2.95 -0.07
C ALA A 28 10.66 1.63 0.49
N ILE A 29 10.32 0.50 -0.14
CA ILE A 29 10.69 -0.84 0.33
C ILE A 29 12.12 -1.21 -0.05
N SER A 30 12.54 -0.93 -1.29
CA SER A 30 13.85 -1.35 -1.82
C SER A 30 15.06 -0.73 -1.10
N ARG A 31 14.86 0.35 -0.33
CA ARG A 31 15.92 0.98 0.47
C ARG A 31 16.32 0.17 1.70
N ALA A 32 15.46 -0.73 2.16
CA ALA A 32 15.73 -1.55 3.33
C ALA A 32 16.78 -2.62 3.01
N ARG A 33 17.82 -2.73 3.85
CA ARG A 33 18.85 -3.79 3.72
C ARG A 33 18.53 -5.05 4.50
N CYS A 34 17.84 -4.92 5.63
CA CYS A 34 17.55 -6.04 6.54
C CYS A 34 16.05 -6.28 6.69
N ALA A 35 15.29 -5.23 7.01
CA ALA A 35 13.85 -5.33 7.23
C ALA A 35 13.11 -4.13 6.63
N SER A 36 12.02 -4.41 5.91
CA SER A 36 11.05 -3.40 5.49
C SER A 36 9.79 -3.54 6.33
N ILE A 37 9.36 -2.45 6.95
CA ILE A 37 8.19 -2.41 7.83
C ILE A 37 7.21 -1.41 7.25
N LEU A 38 6.02 -1.88 6.89
CA LEU A 38 4.89 -1.06 6.45
C LEU A 38 3.93 -0.86 7.63
N VAL A 39 3.66 0.39 7.98
CA VAL A 39 2.69 0.77 9.01
C VAL A 39 1.45 1.32 8.32
N ALA A 40 0.33 0.61 8.43
CA ALA A 40 -0.90 0.91 7.72
C ALA A 40 -2.12 0.50 8.56
N ASN A 41 -3.23 1.22 8.39
CA ASN A 41 -4.52 0.80 8.93
C ASN A 41 -5.05 -0.41 8.12
N PRO A 42 -5.59 -1.46 8.76
CA PRO A 42 -6.16 -2.63 8.07
C PRO A 42 -7.18 -2.30 6.98
N SER A 43 -7.93 -1.21 7.10
CA SER A 43 -8.90 -0.76 6.10
C SER A 43 -8.26 -0.42 4.75
N LEU A 44 -6.98 -0.05 4.72
CA LEU A 44 -6.24 0.23 3.49
C LEU A 44 -5.95 -1.01 2.62
N PHE A 45 -6.16 -2.21 3.15
CA PHE A 45 -6.01 -3.46 2.39
C PHE A 45 -7.34 -4.01 1.89
N ARG A 46 -8.45 -3.28 2.13
CA ARG A 46 -9.79 -3.60 1.63
C ARG A 46 -10.43 -2.41 0.91
N PRO A 47 -9.74 -1.77 -0.05
CA PRO A 47 -10.29 -0.59 -0.70
C PRO A 47 -11.42 -0.95 -1.67
N GLU A 48 -12.44 -0.10 -1.76
CA GLU A 48 -13.46 -0.21 -2.80
C GLU A 48 -12.83 0.12 -4.17
N CYS A 49 -12.64 -0.91 -4.99
CA CYS A 49 -12.16 -0.76 -6.36
C CYS A 49 -13.35 -0.86 -7.34
N ARG A 50 -13.58 0.18 -8.14
CA ARG A 50 -14.62 0.26 -9.17
C ARG A 50 -14.09 -0.03 -10.57
N THR A 51 -12.77 -0.11 -10.75
CA THR A 51 -12.14 -0.44 -12.03
C THR A 51 -10.99 -1.45 -11.86
N PRO A 52 -10.65 -2.23 -12.91
CA PRO A 52 -9.47 -3.08 -12.89
C PRO A 52 -8.15 -2.32 -12.66
N GLY A 53 -8.09 -1.05 -13.06
CA GLY A 53 -6.93 -0.19 -12.79
C GLY A 53 -6.74 0.06 -11.28
N GLN A 54 -7.82 0.35 -10.57
CA GLN A 54 -7.81 0.52 -9.12
C GLN A 54 -7.42 -0.78 -8.39
N MET A 55 -7.93 -1.92 -8.85
CA MET A 55 -7.53 -3.23 -8.30
C MET A 55 -6.02 -3.44 -8.44
N ARG A 56 -5.43 -3.12 -9.60
CA ARG A 56 -3.98 -3.26 -9.82
C ARG A 56 -3.15 -2.37 -8.89
N LEU A 57 -3.61 -1.15 -8.59
CA LEU A 57 -2.93 -0.25 -7.67
C LEU A 57 -2.87 -0.84 -6.25
N ALA A 58 -4.03 -1.26 -5.73
CA ALA A 58 -4.13 -1.84 -4.39
C ALA A 58 -3.40 -3.19 -4.26
N ASN A 59 -3.37 -3.98 -5.35
CA ASN A 59 -2.86 -5.35 -5.35
C ASN A 59 -1.44 -5.50 -4.79
N ALA A 60 -0.53 -4.57 -5.10
CA ALA A 60 0.85 -4.67 -4.61
C ALA A 60 0.96 -4.51 -3.09
N PHE A 61 0.11 -3.66 -2.49
CA PHE A 61 0.06 -3.50 -1.03
C PHE A 61 -0.57 -4.72 -0.36
N CYS A 62 -1.66 -5.26 -0.93
CA CYS A 62 -2.26 -6.51 -0.45
C CYS A 62 -1.26 -7.67 -0.53
N ARG A 63 -0.53 -7.79 -1.64
CA ARG A 63 0.50 -8.81 -1.81
C ARG A 63 1.64 -8.67 -0.79
N PHE A 64 2.05 -7.43 -0.50
CA PHE A 64 3.05 -7.18 0.54
C PHE A 64 2.56 -7.69 1.91
N LEU A 65 1.30 -7.40 2.26
CA LEU A 65 0.72 -7.88 3.52
C LEU A 65 0.67 -9.41 3.59
N GLU A 66 0.24 -10.08 2.53
CA GLU A 66 0.22 -11.55 2.45
C GLU A 66 1.60 -12.15 2.71
N LEU A 67 2.64 -11.61 2.05
CA LEU A 67 4.01 -12.08 2.22
C LEU A 67 4.53 -11.81 3.63
N ALA A 68 4.21 -10.66 4.21
CA ALA A 68 4.61 -10.30 5.57
C ALA A 68 3.95 -11.17 6.64
N GLN A 69 2.74 -11.68 6.39
CA GLN A 69 2.01 -12.58 7.31
C GLN A 69 2.40 -14.05 7.15
N ALA A 70 3.02 -14.43 6.05
CA ALA A 70 3.50 -15.79 5.80
C ALA A 70 4.90 -16.07 6.39
N LEU A 71 5.59 -15.02 6.85
CA LEU A 71 6.89 -15.08 7.55
C LEU A 71 6.69 -15.28 9.05
#